data_AF-A0A166AYA1-F1
#
_entry.id   AF-A0A166AYA1-F1
#
_cell.length_a   1.000
_cell.length_b   1.000
_cell.length_c   1.000
_cell.angle_alpha   90.00
_cell.angle_beta   90.00
_cell.angle_gamma   90.00
#
_symmetry.space_group_name_H-M   'P 1'
#
loop_
_entity.id
_entity.type
_entity.pdbx_description
1 polymer ?
#
loop_
_entity_poly.entity_id
_entity_poly.type
_entity_poly.pdbx_seq_one_letter_code
_entity_poly.pdbx_strand_id
1 'polypeptide(L)'
;MEFIKGLVKKYSREYVRTLKDGKKKKYKTEQVQITISKQENIFKDSQEVLIVDSKYSEELSNLNQNNNGESEENTNLQKDLDNSYSTIEKYKKEIENLKKITEKDKKEVENLKEITEKDKKEVENLKEIIKSLEKEVQESNNATQNNAQNENDKNNTDYEKEIGILKYEITKERENYSSLKEELNNTLQEKTSIETKTNILENEKTNMIKSLNDVKRENNKLNRRLTEIIEKNNVLKLDLENIEKYKEEAEKLKIELSQTQNIDKEEILEEFKQNNNLIQELQKEISDLKDNITNTLIIDLQKELYKIKTDINKNIKNIKNINTKNSPELEKKYKELNNQYKELEDKLNESITKTTYYKEISEKLKNYILKNQE
;
A
#
# COMPACT_ATOMS: atom_id res chain seq x y z
N MET A 1 24.01 -9.27 -2.99
CA MET A 1 23.18 -8.73 -4.08
C MET A 1 24.09 -8.05 -5.08
N GLU A 2 23.96 -8.38 -6.36
CA GLU A 2 24.62 -7.64 -7.43
C GLU A 2 23.81 -6.37 -7.71
N PHE A 3 24.45 -5.21 -7.72
CA PHE A 3 23.83 -3.94 -8.07
C PHE A 3 24.72 -3.20 -9.05
N ILE A 4 24.11 -2.38 -9.89
CA ILE A 4 24.82 -1.61 -10.91
C ILE A 4 24.52 -0.12 -10.74
N LYS A 5 25.47 0.73 -11.12
CA LYS A 5 25.30 2.17 -11.04
C LYS A 5 24.80 2.70 -12.38
N GLY A 6 23.57 3.20 -12.39
CA GLY A 6 22.97 3.85 -13.55
C GLY A 6 22.79 5.35 -13.33
N LEU A 7 22.92 6.15 -14.38
CA LEU A 7 22.54 7.57 -14.34
C LEU A 7 21.04 7.68 -14.59
N VAL A 8 20.31 8.18 -13.60
CA VAL A 8 18.87 8.43 -13.70
C VAL A 8 18.62 9.88 -14.12
N LYS A 9 17.93 10.09 -15.24
CA LYS A 9 17.45 11.40 -15.67
C LYS A 9 15.93 11.41 -15.69
N LYS A 10 15.32 12.38 -15.02
CA LYS A 10 13.89 12.60 -15.03
C LYS A 10 13.58 13.78 -15.94
N TYR A 11 12.77 13.54 -16.96
CA TYR A 11 12.30 14.54 -17.89
C TYR A 11 10.82 14.77 -17.63
N SER A 12 10.44 16.04 -17.49
CA SER A 12 9.05 16.45 -17.47
C SER A 12 8.85 17.41 -18.62
N ARG A 13 7.87 17.10 -19.47
CA ARG A 13 7.45 18.00 -20.53
C ARG A 13 5.99 18.33 -20.36
N GLU A 14 5.72 19.62 -20.35
CA GLU A 14 4.37 20.13 -20.45
C GLU A 14 4.12 20.61 -21.87
N TYR A 15 3.00 20.19 -22.43
CA TYR A 15 2.56 20.67 -23.73
C TYR A 15 1.05 20.83 -23.76
N VAL A 16 0.61 21.73 -24.61
CA VAL A 16 -0.80 22.06 -24.75
C VAL A 16 -1.27 21.49 -26.08
N ARG A 17 -2.27 20.62 -26.06
CA ARG A 17 -2.86 20.08 -27.28
C ARG A 17 -4.25 20.65 -27.46
N THR A 18 -4.51 21.19 -28.65
CA THR A 18 -5.87 21.55 -29.05
C THR A 18 -6.60 20.27 -29.44
N LEU A 19 -7.72 20.02 -28.79
CA LEU A 19 -8.60 18.88 -29.05
C LEU A 19 -9.44 19.14 -30.31
N LYS A 20 -10.11 18.10 -30.82
CA LYS A 20 -10.92 18.18 -32.05
C LYS A 20 -12.10 19.17 -31.93
N ASP A 21 -12.49 19.51 -30.71
CA ASP A 21 -13.51 20.51 -30.36
C ASP A 21 -12.94 21.94 -30.25
N GLY A 22 -11.65 22.15 -30.53
CA GLY A 22 -10.98 23.45 -30.43
C GLY A 22 -10.48 23.81 -29.02
N LYS A 23 -10.77 23.02 -27.98
CA LYS A 23 -10.33 23.30 -26.61
C LYS A 23 -8.86 22.91 -26.40
N LYS A 24 -8.07 23.80 -25.80
CA LYS A 24 -6.66 23.55 -25.47
C LYS A 24 -6.55 22.86 -24.10
N LYS A 25 -6.04 21.62 -24.08
CA LYS A 25 -5.78 20.87 -22.85
C LYS A 25 -4.28 20.78 -22.60
N LYS A 26 -3.85 21.10 -21.37
CA LYS A 26 -2.46 20.92 -20.93
C LYS A 26 -2.24 19.46 -20.54
N TYR A 27 -1.14 18.90 -21.01
CA TYR A 27 -0.68 17.56 -20.67
C TYR A 27 0.71 17.70 -20.07
N LYS A 28 0.95 16.97 -19.00
CA LYS A 28 2.28 16.75 -18.43
C LYS A 28 2.64 15.30 -18.68
N THR A 29 3.77 15.08 -19.35
CA THR A 29 4.35 13.76 -19.52
C THR A 29 5.66 13.74 -18.75
N GLU A 30 5.78 12.75 -17.87
CA GLU A 30 7.01 12.48 -17.14
C GLU A 30 7.64 11.21 -17.70
N GLN A 31 8.92 11.28 -18.01
CA GLN A 31 9.70 10.17 -18.49
C GLN A 31 10.94 10.03 -17.62
N VAL A 32 11.21 8.81 -17.16
CA VAL A 32 12.46 8.48 -16.48
C VAL A 32 13.33 7.70 -17.45
N GLN A 33 14.52 8.22 -17.72
CA GLN A 33 15.53 7.53 -18.51
C GLN A 33 16.64 7.07 -17.58
N ILE A 34 17.03 5.80 -17.70
CA ILE A 34 18.14 5.21 -16.95
C ILE A 34 19.20 4.83 -17.96
N THR A 35 20.39 5.37 -17.78
CA THR A 35 21.53 5.08 -18.65
C THR A 35 22.51 4.20 -17.89
N ILE A 36 22.83 3.05 -18.48
CA ILE A 36 23.74 2.04 -17.94
C ILE A 36 24.86 1.84 -18.94
N SER A 37 26.10 1.74 -18.46
CA SER A 37 27.27 1.45 -19.30
C SER A 37 27.17 0.04 -19.88
N LYS A 38 27.44 -0.13 -21.20
CA LYS A 38 27.36 -1.44 -21.88
C LYS A 38 28.18 -2.55 -21.20
N GLN A 39 29.29 -2.19 -20.56
CA GLN A 39 30.18 -3.12 -19.88
C GLN A 39 29.58 -3.68 -18.57
N GLU A 40 28.60 -2.98 -17.98
CA GLU A 40 27.95 -3.33 -16.71
C GLU A 40 26.49 -3.78 -16.92
N ASN A 41 26.02 -3.85 -18.16
CA ASN A 41 24.64 -4.24 -18.44
C ASN A 41 24.47 -5.76 -18.33
N ILE A 42 23.90 -6.19 -17.21
CA ILE A 42 23.57 -7.59 -16.92
C ILE A 42 22.10 -7.94 -17.19
N PHE A 43 21.28 -6.95 -17.59
CA PHE A 43 19.85 -7.13 -17.78
C PHE A 43 19.53 -7.73 -19.15
N LYS A 44 18.54 -8.63 -19.18
CA LYS A 44 17.98 -9.16 -20.42
C LYS A 44 16.83 -8.28 -20.91
N ASP A 45 16.57 -8.30 -22.22
CA ASP A 45 15.46 -7.56 -22.80
C ASP A 45 14.12 -7.95 -22.15
N SER A 46 13.30 -6.94 -21.84
CA SER A 46 12.00 -7.09 -21.14
C SER A 46 12.07 -7.64 -19.71
N GLN A 47 13.24 -7.61 -19.06
CA GLN A 47 13.36 -7.96 -17.64
C GLN A 47 12.78 -6.82 -16.77
N GLU A 48 11.86 -7.17 -15.87
CA GLU A 48 11.41 -6.26 -14.82
C GLU A 48 12.52 -6.09 -13.77
N VAL A 49 12.83 -4.84 -13.43
CA VAL A 49 13.90 -4.50 -12.49
C VAL A 49 13.39 -3.50 -11.46
N LEU A 50 13.80 -3.69 -10.21
CA LEU A 50 13.53 -2.75 -9.13
C LEU A 50 14.67 -1.74 -9.03
N ILE A 51 14.33 -0.46 -9.15
CA ILE A 51 15.29 0.63 -8.98
C ILE A 51 15.12 1.22 -7.59
N VAL A 52 16.16 1.11 -6.77
CA VAL A 52 16.16 1.58 -5.39
C VAL A 52 17.08 2.79 -5.27
N ASP A 53 16.65 3.79 -4.51
CA ASP A 53 17.49 4.94 -4.17
C ASP A 53 18.70 4.50 -3.36
N SER A 54 19.87 5.02 -3.72
CA SER A 54 21.17 4.72 -3.07
C SER A 54 21.16 4.85 -1.55
N LYS A 55 20.30 5.71 -0.99
CA LYS A 55 20.16 5.89 0.46
C LYS A 55 19.69 4.63 1.21
N TYR A 56 19.03 3.69 0.53
CA TYR A 56 18.59 2.42 1.12
C TYR A 56 19.58 1.26 0.90
N SER A 57 20.73 1.53 0.26
CA SER A 57 21.71 0.48 -0.08
C SER A 57 22.32 -0.19 1.15
N GLU A 58 22.62 0.60 2.18
CA GLU A 58 23.21 0.12 3.44
C GLU A 58 22.22 -0.75 4.22
N GLU A 59 20.96 -0.33 4.30
CA GLU A 59 19.87 -1.09 4.92
C GLU A 59 19.63 -2.44 4.22
N LEU A 60 19.63 -2.47 2.88
CA LEU A 60 19.51 -3.70 2.10
C LEU A 60 20.72 -4.63 2.25
N SER A 61 21.93 -4.08 2.41
CA SER A 61 23.12 -4.89 2.67
C SER A 61 23.07 -5.55 4.04
N ASN A 62 22.68 -4.79 5.07
CA ASN A 62 22.54 -5.28 6.43
C ASN A 62 21.43 -6.35 6.53
N LEU A 63 20.28 -6.14 5.87
CA LEU A 63 19.20 -7.12 5.79
C LEU A 63 19.65 -8.43 5.15
N ASN A 64 20.42 -8.39 4.06
CA ASN A 64 20.93 -9.61 3.42
C ASN A 64 21.95 -10.35 4.32
N GLN A 65 22.82 -9.62 5.01
CA GLN A 65 23.77 -10.24 5.94
C GLN A 65 23.07 -10.90 7.12
N ASN A 66 22.08 -10.23 7.71
CA ASN A 66 21.27 -10.78 8.78
C ASN A 66 20.49 -12.01 8.32
N ASN A 67 19.82 -11.96 7.16
CA ASN A 67 19.08 -13.09 6.61
C ASN A 67 19.99 -14.30 6.32
N ASN A 68 21.22 -14.08 5.84
CA ASN A 68 22.18 -15.16 5.64
C ASN A 68 22.63 -15.76 6.97
N GLY A 69 22.91 -14.92 7.99
CA GLY A 69 23.25 -15.37 9.33
C GLY A 69 22.12 -16.18 9.98
N GLU A 70 20.89 -15.71 9.88
CA GLU A 70 19.69 -16.42 10.36
C GLU A 70 19.47 -17.74 9.61
N SER A 71 19.73 -17.76 8.29
CA SER A 71 19.67 -18.99 7.51
C SER A 71 20.71 -20.01 7.95
N GLU A 72 21.96 -19.60 8.19
CA GLU A 72 23.01 -20.47 8.71
C GLU A 72 22.67 -21.00 10.11
N GLU A 73 22.19 -20.14 10.99
CA GLU A 73 21.75 -20.51 12.34
C GLU A 73 20.61 -21.53 12.30
N ASN A 74 19.60 -21.33 11.43
CA ASN A 74 18.52 -22.28 11.22
C ASN A 74 19.02 -23.65 10.73
N THR A 75 20.00 -23.69 9.82
CA THR A 75 20.57 -24.96 9.36
C THR A 75 21.33 -25.69 10.45
N ASN A 76 21.98 -24.97 11.37
CA ASN A 76 22.68 -25.56 12.51
C ASN A 76 21.70 -26.08 13.55
N LEU A 77 20.67 -25.29 13.88
CA LEU A 77 19.58 -25.71 14.77
C LEU A 77 18.88 -26.98 14.26
N GLN A 78 18.66 -27.09 12.94
CA GLN A 78 18.08 -28.29 12.34
C GLN A 78 18.98 -29.52 12.55
N LYS A 79 20.30 -29.38 12.36
CA LYS A 79 21.25 -30.47 12.62
C LYS A 79 21.27 -30.89 14.09
N ASP A 80 21.24 -29.93 15.00
CA ASP A 80 21.21 -30.21 16.44
C ASP A 80 19.92 -30.91 16.87
N LEU A 81 18.79 -30.54 16.23
CA LEU A 81 17.51 -31.19 16.42
C LEU A 81 17.54 -32.65 15.94
N ASP A 82 18.07 -32.90 14.74
CA ASP A 82 18.19 -34.25 14.17
C ASP A 82 19.11 -35.15 15.03
N ASN A 83 20.22 -34.60 15.53
CA ASN A 83 21.12 -35.28 16.46
C ASN A 83 20.43 -35.62 17.79
N SER A 84 19.61 -34.69 18.30
CA SER A 84 18.83 -34.90 19.52
C SER A 84 17.80 -36.02 19.33
N TYR A 85 17.09 -36.06 18.20
CA TYR A 85 16.16 -37.14 17.88
C TYR A 85 16.84 -38.51 17.79
N SER A 86 18.01 -38.59 17.13
CA SER A 86 18.79 -39.82 17.06
C SER A 86 19.22 -40.32 18.45
N THR A 87 19.60 -39.40 19.34
CA THR A 87 20.01 -39.72 20.71
C THR A 87 18.81 -40.23 21.53
N ILE A 88 17.64 -39.61 21.40
CA ILE A 88 16.41 -40.05 22.05
C ILE A 88 16.01 -41.47 21.61
N GLU A 89 16.14 -41.80 20.31
CA GLU A 89 15.86 -43.16 19.84
C GLU A 89 16.80 -44.20 20.45
N LYS A 90 18.09 -43.89 20.58
CA LYS A 90 19.06 -44.78 21.24
C LYS A 90 18.66 -45.04 22.68
N TYR A 91 18.36 -43.99 23.45
CA TYR A 91 17.94 -44.14 24.85
C TYR A 91 16.61 -44.89 24.99
N LYS A 92 15.65 -44.71 24.07
CA LYS A 92 14.40 -45.50 24.07
C LYS A 92 14.68 -46.99 23.96
N LYS A 93 15.56 -47.40 23.04
CA LYS A 93 15.96 -48.80 22.85
C LYS A 93 16.67 -49.35 24.09
N GLU A 94 17.55 -48.56 24.70
CA GLU A 94 18.26 -48.93 25.92
C GLU A 94 17.31 -49.12 27.12
N ILE A 95 16.35 -48.19 27.30
CA ILE A 95 15.30 -48.31 28.33
C ILE A 95 14.46 -49.58 28.12
N GLU A 96 14.11 -49.91 26.89
CA GLU A 96 13.34 -51.12 26.59
C GLU A 96 14.13 -52.40 26.93
N ASN A 97 15.43 -52.42 26.64
CA ASN A 97 16.31 -53.53 27.00
C ASN A 97 16.45 -53.66 28.53
N LEU A 98 16.65 -52.54 29.23
CA LEU A 98 16.73 -52.52 30.70
C LEU A 98 15.45 -53.06 31.34
N LYS A 99 14.27 -52.68 30.82
CA LYS A 99 12.99 -53.23 31.30
C LYS A 99 12.91 -54.75 31.16
N LYS A 100 13.38 -55.31 30.04
CA LYS A 100 13.39 -56.77 29.82
C LYS A 100 14.31 -57.48 30.82
N ILE A 101 15.46 -56.89 31.12
CA ILE A 101 16.39 -57.41 32.13
C ILE A 101 15.75 -57.36 33.52
N THR A 102 15.17 -56.22 33.92
CA THR A 102 14.50 -56.06 35.22
C THR A 102 13.36 -57.06 35.42
N GLU A 103 12.57 -57.33 34.39
CA GLU A 103 11.49 -58.32 34.45
C GLU A 103 12.02 -59.75 34.65
N LYS A 104 13.18 -60.06 34.03
CA LYS A 104 13.86 -61.35 34.21
C LYS A 104 14.40 -61.49 35.64
N ASP A 105 15.12 -60.48 36.12
CA ASP A 105 15.71 -60.47 37.46
C ASP A 105 14.63 -60.60 38.53
N LYS A 106 13.48 -59.94 38.33
CA LYS A 106 12.34 -60.05 39.25
C LYS A 106 11.82 -61.47 39.40
N LYS A 107 11.70 -62.22 38.29
CA LYS A 107 11.30 -63.63 38.30
C LYS A 107 12.33 -64.51 39.01
N GLU A 108 13.61 -64.21 38.81
CA GLU A 108 14.70 -64.93 39.46
C GLU A 108 14.69 -64.72 40.98
N VAL A 109 14.47 -63.48 41.43
CA VAL A 109 14.28 -63.18 42.86
C VAL A 109 13.07 -63.91 43.45
N GLU A 110 11.96 -64.00 42.72
CA GLU A 110 10.77 -64.70 43.17
C GLU A 110 11.02 -66.21 43.34
N ASN A 111 11.70 -66.83 42.38
CA ASN A 111 12.12 -68.23 42.48
C ASN A 111 13.06 -68.48 43.67
N LEU A 112 14.06 -67.60 43.89
CA LEU A 112 14.99 -67.72 45.02
C LEU A 112 14.28 -67.60 46.36
N LYS A 113 13.25 -66.75 46.47
CA LYS A 113 12.43 -66.65 47.69
C LYS A 113 11.66 -67.94 47.97
N GLU A 114 11.10 -68.58 46.95
CA GLU A 114 10.40 -69.86 47.10
C GLU A 114 11.35 -70.96 47.60
N ILE A 115 12.56 -71.03 47.05
CA ILE A 115 13.60 -71.97 47.50
C ILE A 115 13.98 -71.69 48.95
N THR A 116 14.24 -70.43 49.30
CA THR A 116 14.63 -70.03 50.66
C THR A 116 13.55 -70.40 51.69
N GLU A 117 12.27 -70.21 51.35
CA GLU A 117 11.17 -70.55 52.25
C GLU A 117 11.02 -72.06 52.43
N LYS A 118 11.34 -72.85 51.40
CA LYS A 118 11.40 -74.31 51.48
C LYS A 118 12.54 -74.77 52.38
N ASP A 119 13.75 -74.25 52.17
CA ASP A 119 14.94 -74.61 52.95
C ASP A 119 14.76 -74.23 54.43
N LYS A 120 14.13 -73.09 54.71
CA LYS A 120 13.80 -72.66 56.07
C LYS A 120 12.89 -73.66 56.80
N LYS A 121 11.88 -74.21 56.12
CA LYS A 121 11.01 -75.26 56.69
C LYS A 121 11.77 -76.55 56.94
N GLU A 122 12.68 -76.91 56.04
CA GLU A 122 13.52 -78.09 56.19
C GLU A 122 14.47 -77.96 57.40
N VAL A 123 15.08 -76.79 57.58
CA VAL A 123 15.89 -76.48 58.77
C VAL A 123 15.07 -76.53 60.05
N GLU A 124 13.84 -76.01 60.06
CA GLU A 124 12.99 -76.06 61.25
C GLU A 124 12.61 -77.50 61.61
N ASN A 125 12.28 -78.33 60.61
CA ASN A 125 12.04 -79.76 60.81
C ASN A 125 13.28 -80.48 61.37
N LEU A 126 14.46 -80.19 60.83
CA LEU A 126 15.73 -80.77 61.32
C LEU A 126 16.00 -80.37 62.77
N LYS A 127 15.71 -79.12 63.17
CA LYS A 127 15.84 -78.69 64.58
C LYS A 127 14.89 -79.45 65.50
N GLU A 128 13.67 -79.72 65.07
CA GLU A 128 12.73 -80.54 65.87
C GLU A 128 13.23 -81.98 66.02
N ILE A 129 13.76 -82.57 64.95
CA ILE A 129 14.39 -83.90 64.99
C ILE A 129 15.58 -83.89 65.96
N ILE A 130 16.47 -82.91 65.88
CA ILE A 130 17.63 -82.78 66.79
C ILE A 130 17.16 -82.71 68.24
N LYS A 131 16.18 -81.87 68.58
CA LYS A 131 15.63 -81.80 69.94
C LYS A 131 15.05 -83.13 70.43
N SER A 132 14.41 -83.89 69.54
CA SER A 132 13.87 -85.21 69.88
C SER A 132 14.98 -86.21 70.19
N LEU A 133 16.05 -86.21 69.39
CA LEU A 133 17.22 -87.06 69.58
C LEU A 133 18.01 -86.67 70.83
N GLU A 134 18.20 -85.38 71.09
CA GLU A 134 18.85 -84.89 72.32
C GLU A 134 18.12 -85.38 73.57
N LYS A 135 16.77 -85.37 73.54
CA LYS A 135 15.96 -85.89 74.63
C LYS A 135 16.12 -87.41 74.79
N GLU A 136 16.14 -88.16 73.69
CA GLU A 136 16.34 -89.61 73.69
C GLU A 136 17.75 -89.99 74.20
N VAL A 137 18.77 -89.23 73.84
CA VAL A 137 20.14 -89.36 74.37
C VAL A 137 20.20 -89.04 75.86
N GLN A 138 19.48 -88.02 76.32
CA GLN A 138 19.43 -87.65 77.74
C GLN A 138 18.69 -88.71 78.58
N GLU A 139 17.63 -89.31 78.05
CA GLU A 139 16.92 -90.44 78.66
C GLU A 139 17.79 -91.71 78.67
N SER A 140 18.53 -91.99 77.60
CA SER A 140 19.51 -93.08 77.51
C SER A 140 20.69 -92.89 78.48
N ASN A 141 21.21 -91.67 78.62
CA ASN A 141 22.27 -91.34 79.57
C ASN A 141 21.81 -91.51 81.03
N ASN A 142 20.56 -91.16 81.35
CA ASN A 142 19.97 -91.40 82.67
C ASN A 142 19.73 -92.89 82.95
N ALA A 143 19.46 -93.70 81.92
CA ALA A 143 19.34 -95.15 82.03
C ALA A 143 20.72 -95.84 82.22
N THR A 144 21.77 -95.30 81.60
CA THR A 144 23.14 -95.82 81.66
C THR A 144 23.83 -95.50 82.99
N GLN A 145 23.42 -94.43 83.69
CA GLN A 145 23.96 -94.06 85.00
C GLN A 145 23.54 -95.01 86.16
N ASN A 146 22.58 -95.90 85.94
CA ASN A 146 22.13 -96.88 86.94
C ASN A 146 22.68 -98.29 86.76
N ASN A 147 23.38 -98.59 85.66
CA ASN A 147 23.91 -99.92 85.41
C ASN A 147 25.19 -99.84 84.59
N ALA A 148 26.35 -99.76 85.26
CA ALA A 148 27.58 -100.47 84.88
C ALA A 148 28.74 -100.06 85.79
N GLN A 149 28.73 -100.63 86.99
CA GLN A 149 29.96 -101.03 87.66
C GLN A 149 30.31 -102.42 87.09
N ASN A 150 31.57 -102.61 86.69
CA ASN A 150 32.14 -103.78 85.97
C ASN A 150 31.92 -103.67 84.45
N GLU A 151 32.91 -103.70 83.55
CA GLU A 151 34.16 -104.47 83.52
C GLU A 151 35.23 -103.76 82.66
N ASN A 152 36.49 -103.92 83.06
CA ASN A 152 37.68 -103.48 82.33
C ASN A 152 37.96 -104.38 81.11
N ASP A 153 38.67 -103.80 80.14
CA ASP A 153 39.42 -104.44 79.05
C ASP A 153 38.76 -104.61 77.65
N LYS A 154 37.69 -103.86 77.36
CA LYS A 154 37.24 -103.60 75.95
C LYS A 154 36.99 -102.13 75.57
N ASN A 155 37.22 -101.19 76.50
CA ASN A 155 36.74 -99.81 76.37
C ASN A 155 37.66 -98.87 75.57
N ASN A 156 38.93 -99.20 75.34
CA ASN A 156 39.84 -98.28 74.65
C ASN A 156 39.52 -98.15 73.15
N THR A 157 39.06 -99.22 72.49
CA THR A 157 38.76 -99.23 71.06
C THR A 157 37.44 -98.55 70.68
N ASP A 158 36.46 -98.52 71.57
CA ASP A 158 35.16 -97.89 71.28
C ASP A 158 35.18 -96.39 71.59
N TYR A 159 35.90 -95.94 72.63
CA TYR A 159 36.19 -94.52 72.83
C TYR A 159 37.06 -93.95 71.71
N GLU A 160 38.02 -94.70 71.17
CA GLU A 160 38.80 -94.25 69.99
C GLU A 160 37.93 -94.09 68.74
N LYS A 161 36.93 -94.95 68.52
CA LYS A 161 35.96 -94.79 67.42
C LYS A 161 35.05 -93.58 67.64
N GLU A 162 34.55 -93.37 68.84
CA GLU A 162 33.70 -92.24 69.18
C GLU A 162 34.45 -90.90 69.06
N ILE A 163 35.71 -90.85 69.52
CA ILE A 163 36.63 -89.72 69.27
C ILE A 163 36.86 -89.52 67.76
N GLY A 164 36.97 -90.59 66.98
CA GLY A 164 37.08 -90.54 65.53
C GLY A 164 35.84 -89.92 64.85
N ILE A 165 34.65 -90.34 65.28
CA ILE A 165 33.37 -89.82 64.80
C ILE A 165 33.22 -88.34 65.17
N LEU A 166 33.50 -87.97 66.42
CA LEU A 166 33.44 -86.57 66.88
C LEU A 166 34.45 -85.68 66.14
N LYS A 167 35.67 -86.18 65.87
CA LYS A 167 36.64 -85.45 65.05
C LYS A 167 36.13 -85.23 63.63
N TYR A 168 35.53 -86.25 63.02
CA TYR A 168 34.94 -86.16 61.69
C TYR A 168 33.79 -85.14 61.64
N GLU A 169 32.89 -85.15 62.63
CA GLU A 169 31.79 -84.19 62.75
C GLU A 169 32.30 -82.76 62.95
N ILE A 170 33.32 -82.57 63.80
CA ILE A 170 33.97 -81.26 63.98
C ILE A 170 34.60 -80.77 62.68
N THR A 171 35.25 -81.63 61.90
CA THR A 171 35.79 -81.23 60.60
C THR A 171 34.68 -80.86 59.62
N LYS A 172 33.61 -81.65 59.56
CA LYS A 172 32.45 -81.36 58.69
C LYS A 172 31.79 -80.03 59.05
N GLU A 173 31.62 -79.74 60.35
CA GLU A 173 31.04 -78.45 60.74
C GLU A 173 31.97 -77.26 60.54
N ARG A 174 33.28 -77.45 60.60
CA ARG A 174 34.23 -76.40 60.20
C ARG A 174 34.15 -76.09 58.71
N GLU A 175 33.98 -77.11 57.88
CA GLU A 175 33.77 -76.93 56.43
C GLU A 175 32.46 -76.18 56.15
N ASN A 176 31.35 -76.58 56.80
CA ASN A 176 30.07 -75.87 56.71
C ASN A 176 30.16 -74.41 57.20
N TYR A 177 30.85 -74.15 58.31
CA TYR A 177 31.05 -72.79 58.79
C TYR A 177 31.84 -71.95 57.79
N SER A 178 32.87 -72.54 57.15
CA SER A 178 33.67 -71.85 56.15
C SER A 178 32.86 -71.49 54.90
N SER A 179 32.02 -72.40 54.40
CA SER A 179 31.15 -72.12 53.26
C SER A 179 30.11 -71.06 53.58
N LEU A 180 29.46 -71.13 54.75
CA LEU A 180 28.47 -70.15 55.19
C LEU A 180 29.08 -68.75 55.35
N LYS A 181 30.32 -68.68 55.83
CA LYS A 181 31.06 -67.41 55.95
C LYS A 181 31.38 -66.81 54.58
N GLU A 182 31.71 -67.63 53.59
CA GLU A 182 31.95 -67.19 52.22
C GLU A 182 30.65 -66.66 51.58
N GLU A 183 29.55 -67.38 51.76
CA GLU A 183 28.22 -66.98 51.27
C GLU A 183 27.74 -65.66 51.89
N LEU A 184 27.98 -65.46 53.19
CA LEU A 184 27.69 -64.19 53.88
C LEU A 184 28.50 -63.02 53.28
N ASN A 185 29.78 -63.23 53.00
CA ASN A 185 30.63 -62.21 52.39
C ASN A 185 30.14 -61.85 50.97
N ASN A 186 29.77 -62.85 50.17
CA ASN A 186 29.23 -62.63 48.83
C ASN A 186 27.92 -61.83 48.90
N THR A 187 27.02 -62.21 49.81
CA THR A 187 25.75 -61.50 50.04
C THR A 187 25.97 -60.04 50.46
N LEU A 188 26.97 -59.78 51.33
CA LEU A 188 27.34 -58.42 51.74
C LEU A 188 27.85 -57.60 50.54
N GLN A 189 28.68 -58.19 49.67
CA GLN A 189 29.15 -57.51 48.47
C GLN A 189 28.00 -57.18 47.52
N GLU A 190 27.10 -58.13 47.27
CA GLU A 190 25.90 -57.90 46.46
C GLU A 190 25.03 -56.77 47.02
N LYS A 191 24.79 -56.76 48.33
CA LYS A 191 24.06 -55.69 48.99
C LYS A 191 24.68 -54.32 48.72
N THR A 192 26.00 -54.18 48.86
CA THR A 192 26.69 -52.90 48.58
C THR A 192 26.60 -52.49 47.10
N SER A 193 26.63 -53.46 46.18
CA SER A 193 26.43 -53.19 44.75
C SER A 193 25.00 -52.72 44.45
N ILE A 194 24.00 -53.29 45.11
CA ILE A 194 22.60 -52.87 44.97
C ILE A 194 22.39 -51.47 45.55
N GLU A 195 22.94 -51.17 46.72
CA GLU A 195 22.85 -49.83 47.34
C GLU A 195 23.46 -48.75 46.43
N THR A 196 24.64 -49.01 45.85
CA THR A 196 25.29 -48.06 44.93
C THR A 196 24.46 -47.83 43.65
N LYS A 197 23.92 -48.89 43.03
CA LYS A 197 23.01 -48.77 41.88
C LYS A 197 21.74 -47.99 42.23
N THR A 198 21.17 -48.22 43.42
CA THR A 198 19.97 -47.52 43.88
C THR A 198 20.22 -46.01 44.02
N ASN A 199 21.35 -45.62 44.60
CA ASN A 199 21.74 -44.22 44.72
C ASN A 199 21.93 -43.53 43.36
N ILE A 200 22.52 -44.23 42.38
CA ILE A 200 22.66 -43.71 41.02
C ILE A 200 21.28 -43.45 40.40
N LEU A 201 20.37 -44.42 40.48
CA LEU A 201 19.02 -44.30 39.94
C LEU A 201 18.21 -43.17 40.61
N GLU A 202 18.36 -42.95 41.91
CA GLU A 202 17.72 -41.82 42.60
C GLU A 202 18.25 -40.47 42.12
N ASN A 203 19.56 -40.36 41.88
CA ASN A 203 20.16 -39.15 41.33
C ASN A 203 19.67 -38.88 39.90
N GLU A 204 19.61 -39.91 39.05
CA GLU A 204 19.08 -39.81 37.69
C GLU A 204 17.60 -39.39 37.69
N LYS A 205 16.78 -40.01 38.52
CA LYS A 205 15.38 -39.61 38.73
C LYS A 205 15.26 -38.14 39.13
N THR A 206 16.11 -37.67 40.04
CA THR A 206 16.10 -36.28 40.51
C THR A 206 16.46 -35.31 39.38
N ASN A 207 17.46 -35.65 38.56
CA ASN A 207 17.85 -34.85 37.40
C ASN A 207 16.73 -34.82 36.34
N MET A 208 16.10 -35.97 36.08
CA MET A 208 15.00 -36.08 35.14
C MET A 208 13.78 -35.25 35.57
N ILE A 209 13.48 -35.20 36.88
CA ILE A 209 12.43 -34.32 37.43
C ILE A 209 12.76 -32.84 37.20
N LYS A 210 14.03 -32.43 37.36
CA LYS A 210 14.46 -31.04 37.08
C LYS A 210 14.24 -30.69 35.60
N SER A 211 14.76 -31.51 34.68
CA SER A 211 14.54 -31.29 33.24
C SER A 211 13.06 -31.24 32.86
N LEU A 212 12.23 -32.11 33.43
CA LEU A 212 10.78 -32.09 33.18
C LEU A 212 10.14 -30.77 33.59
N ASN A 213 10.55 -30.21 34.73
CA ASN A 213 10.03 -28.92 35.20
C ASN A 213 10.48 -27.75 34.33
N ASP A 214 11.70 -27.79 33.81
CA ASP A 214 12.19 -26.75 32.90
C ASP A 214 11.46 -26.79 31.55
N VAL A 215 11.25 -27.98 30.99
CA VAL A 215 10.42 -28.15 29.79
C VAL A 215 8.99 -27.64 30.01
N LYS A 216 8.38 -27.93 31.17
CA LYS A 216 7.04 -27.40 31.51
C LYS A 216 7.02 -25.88 31.56
N ARG A 217 8.06 -25.24 32.12
CA ARG A 217 8.17 -23.77 32.16
C ARG A 217 8.29 -23.18 30.77
N GLU A 218 9.09 -23.79 29.91
CA GLU A 218 9.27 -23.34 28.53
C GLU A 218 7.98 -23.50 27.72
N ASN A 219 7.29 -24.63 27.85
CA ASN A 219 6.00 -24.85 27.19
C ASN A 219 4.95 -23.81 27.62
N ASN A 220 4.92 -23.43 28.91
CA ASN A 220 4.05 -22.36 29.38
C ASN A 220 4.40 -20.98 28.77
N LYS A 221 5.67 -20.68 28.53
CA LYS A 221 6.09 -19.45 27.84
C LYS A 221 5.67 -19.48 26.37
N LEU A 222 5.82 -20.63 25.71
CA LEU A 222 5.42 -20.80 24.32
C LEU A 222 3.90 -20.63 24.14
N ASN A 223 3.11 -21.21 25.04
CA ASN A 223 1.65 -21.05 25.03
C ASN A 223 1.22 -19.58 25.18
N ARG A 224 1.89 -18.80 26.04
CA ARG A 224 1.61 -17.35 26.14
C ARG A 224 1.90 -16.61 24.84
N ARG A 225 3.06 -16.87 24.22
CA ARG A 225 3.41 -16.29 22.92
C ARG A 225 2.42 -16.68 21.82
N LEU A 226 1.94 -17.92 21.83
CA LEU A 226 0.91 -18.38 20.89
C LEU A 226 -0.39 -17.60 21.05
N THR A 227 -0.85 -17.38 22.29
CA THR A 227 -2.04 -16.56 22.57
C THR A 227 -1.86 -15.13 22.04
N GLU A 228 -0.71 -14.50 22.31
CA GLU A 228 -0.41 -13.14 21.81
C GLU A 228 -0.44 -13.06 20.28
N ILE A 229 0.09 -14.09 19.59
CA ILE A 229 0.06 -14.17 18.12
C ILE A 229 -1.39 -14.30 17.61
N ILE A 230 -2.20 -15.14 18.25
CA ILE A 230 -3.62 -15.31 17.90
C ILE A 230 -4.36 -13.97 18.04
N GLU A 231 -4.15 -13.25 19.15
CA GLU A 231 -4.76 -11.94 19.37
C GLU A 231 -4.34 -10.93 18.29
N LYS A 232 -3.05 -10.84 17.96
CA LYS A 232 -2.56 -9.98 16.87
C LYS A 232 -3.16 -10.35 15.51
N ASN A 233 -3.28 -11.63 15.20
CA ASN A 233 -3.90 -12.09 13.95
C ASN A 233 -5.37 -11.71 13.87
N ASN A 234 -6.11 -11.76 14.97
CA ASN A 234 -7.50 -11.33 15.00
C ASN A 234 -7.64 -9.82 14.73
N VAL A 235 -6.75 -8.99 15.29
CA VAL A 235 -6.72 -7.54 15.00
C VAL A 235 -6.40 -7.29 13.53
N LEU A 236 -5.36 -7.93 12.98
CA LEU A 236 -4.99 -7.79 11.57
C LEU A 236 -6.11 -8.21 10.62
N LYS A 237 -6.89 -9.23 10.98
CA LYS A 237 -8.05 -9.66 10.19
C LYS A 237 -9.13 -8.58 10.14
N LEU A 238 -9.42 -7.93 11.28
CA LEU A 238 -10.36 -6.80 11.33
C LEU A 238 -9.86 -5.61 10.51
N ASP A 239 -8.56 -5.31 10.58
CA ASP A 239 -7.97 -4.23 9.77
C ASP A 239 -8.07 -4.52 8.27
N LEU A 240 -7.86 -5.77 7.84
CA LEU A 240 -8.05 -6.17 6.44
C LEU A 240 -9.50 -5.98 5.98
N GLU A 241 -10.48 -6.40 6.78
CA GLU A 241 -11.90 -6.20 6.48
C GLU A 241 -12.25 -4.71 6.36
N ASN A 242 -11.65 -3.84 7.18
CA ASN A 242 -11.84 -2.39 7.09
C ASN A 242 -11.19 -1.80 5.83
N ILE A 243 -9.99 -2.25 5.45
CA ILE A 243 -9.31 -1.83 4.23
C ILE A 243 -10.13 -2.19 2.99
N GLU A 244 -10.74 -3.38 2.95
CA GLU A 244 -11.64 -3.78 1.85
C GLU A 244 -12.84 -2.84 1.73
N LYS A 245 -13.48 -2.47 2.85
CA LYS A 245 -14.57 -1.48 2.84
C LYS A 245 -14.14 -0.12 2.31
N TYR A 246 -13.00 0.39 2.75
CA TYR A 246 -12.47 1.67 2.25
C TYR A 246 -12.13 1.62 0.76
N LYS A 247 -11.65 0.47 0.27
CA LYS A 247 -11.39 0.28 -1.16
C LYS A 247 -12.67 0.31 -1.99
N GLU A 248 -13.74 -0.34 -1.52
CA GLU A 248 -15.04 -0.28 -2.18
C GLU A 248 -15.61 1.14 -2.20
N GLU A 249 -15.51 1.87 -1.10
CA GLU A 249 -15.96 3.27 -1.01
C GLU A 249 -15.15 4.19 -1.94
N ALA A 250 -13.83 4.00 -2.01
CA ALA A 250 -12.98 4.75 -2.93
C ALA A 250 -13.33 4.50 -4.41
N GLU A 251 -13.65 3.25 -4.80
CA GLU A 251 -14.11 2.96 -6.17
C GLU A 251 -15.49 3.58 -6.46
N LYS A 252 -16.42 3.58 -5.50
CA LYS A 252 -17.71 4.29 -5.66
C LYS A 252 -17.51 5.78 -5.90
N LEU A 253 -16.70 6.44 -5.06
CA LEU A 253 -16.40 7.87 -5.21
C LEU A 253 -15.73 8.19 -6.55
N LYS A 254 -14.85 7.31 -7.04
CA LYS A 254 -14.19 7.46 -8.34
C LYS A 254 -15.17 7.35 -9.51
N ILE A 255 -16.16 6.47 -9.42
CA ILE A 255 -17.25 6.37 -10.40
C ILE A 255 -18.10 7.66 -10.38
N GLU A 256 -18.51 8.12 -9.20
CA GLU A 256 -19.29 9.36 -9.04
C GLU A 256 -18.54 10.59 -9.58
N LEU A 257 -17.23 10.70 -9.30
CA LEU A 257 -16.38 11.77 -9.83
C LEU A 257 -16.30 11.74 -11.36
N SER A 258 -16.24 10.54 -11.95
CA SER A 258 -16.21 10.37 -13.40
C SER A 258 -17.55 10.74 -14.05
N GLN A 259 -18.67 10.44 -13.38
CA GLN A 259 -20.01 10.79 -13.85
C GLN A 259 -20.25 12.30 -13.81
N THR A 260 -19.95 12.96 -12.68
CA THR A 260 -20.10 14.41 -12.52
C THR A 260 -19.27 15.20 -13.52
N GLN A 261 -18.00 14.83 -13.74
CA GLN A 261 -17.15 15.47 -14.75
C GLN A 261 -17.67 15.34 -16.18
N ASN A 262 -18.38 14.26 -16.50
CA ASN A 262 -18.96 14.08 -17.83
C ASN A 262 -20.25 14.88 -18.00
N ILE A 263 -21.11 14.91 -16.98
CA ILE A 263 -22.38 15.66 -16.99
C ILE A 263 -22.11 17.16 -17.17
N ASP A 264 -21.22 17.74 -16.35
CA ASP A 264 -20.87 19.17 -16.46
C ASP A 264 -20.31 19.52 -17.85
N LYS A 265 -19.54 18.60 -18.45
CA LYS A 265 -18.96 18.82 -19.78
C LYS A 265 -19.99 18.74 -20.89
N GLU A 266 -20.95 17.82 -20.80
CA GLU A 266 -22.02 17.65 -21.79
C GLU A 266 -23.01 18.81 -21.73
N GLU A 267 -23.45 19.23 -20.54
CA GLU A 267 -24.33 20.39 -20.37
C GLU A 267 -23.69 21.68 -20.90
N ILE A 268 -22.43 21.95 -20.52
CA ILE A 268 -21.68 23.12 -21.03
C ILE A 268 -21.50 23.05 -22.56
N LEU A 269 -21.29 21.86 -23.12
CA LEU A 269 -21.14 21.70 -24.57
C LEU A 269 -22.45 21.97 -25.30
N GLU A 270 -23.57 21.52 -24.75
CA GLU A 270 -24.89 21.72 -25.36
C GLU A 270 -25.32 23.19 -25.28
N GLU A 271 -25.10 23.87 -24.15
CA GLU A 271 -25.29 25.32 -24.04
C GLU A 271 -24.40 26.08 -25.04
N PHE A 272 -23.14 25.66 -25.22
CA PHE A 272 -22.25 26.30 -26.18
C PHE A 272 -22.73 26.13 -27.63
N LYS A 273 -23.28 24.96 -27.99
CA LYS A 273 -23.88 24.74 -29.32
C LYS A 273 -25.10 25.64 -29.53
N GLN A 274 -26.00 25.72 -28.54
CA GLN A 274 -27.19 26.56 -28.62
C GLN A 274 -26.80 28.04 -28.78
N ASN A 275 -25.87 28.52 -27.97
CA ASN A 275 -25.36 29.89 -28.08
C ASN A 275 -24.68 30.16 -29.42
N ASN A 276 -23.93 29.20 -29.96
CA ASN A 276 -23.28 29.36 -31.26
C ASN A 276 -24.30 29.41 -32.41
N ASN A 277 -25.37 28.62 -32.33
CA ASN A 277 -26.47 28.70 -33.30
C ASN A 277 -27.17 30.06 -33.24
N LEU A 278 -27.45 30.57 -32.03
CA LEU A 278 -28.03 31.90 -31.84
C LEU A 278 -27.12 33.00 -32.40
N ILE A 279 -25.80 32.91 -32.18
CA ILE A 279 -24.82 33.84 -32.76
C ILE A 279 -24.89 33.80 -34.29
N GLN A 280 -24.99 32.62 -34.91
CA GLN A 280 -25.09 32.49 -36.36
C GLN A 280 -26.38 33.10 -36.91
N GLU A 281 -27.51 32.90 -36.23
CA GLU A 281 -28.79 33.51 -36.59
C GLU A 281 -28.73 35.04 -36.51
N LEU A 282 -28.20 35.58 -35.41
CA LEU A 282 -28.01 37.02 -35.26
C LEU A 282 -27.04 37.61 -36.30
N GLN A 283 -25.97 36.90 -36.64
CA GLN A 283 -25.05 37.32 -37.71
C GLN A 283 -25.74 37.39 -39.07
N LYS A 284 -26.60 36.42 -39.37
CA LYS A 284 -27.40 36.42 -40.60
C LYS A 284 -28.36 37.60 -40.61
N GLU A 285 -29.09 37.84 -39.51
CA GLU A 285 -30.02 38.96 -39.39
C GLU A 285 -29.31 40.32 -39.55
N ILE A 286 -28.13 40.48 -38.93
CA ILE A 286 -27.29 41.68 -39.11
C ILE A 286 -26.88 41.85 -40.58
N SER A 287 -26.52 40.76 -41.27
CA SER A 287 -26.18 40.80 -42.70
C SER A 287 -27.37 41.25 -43.54
N ASP A 288 -28.54 40.65 -43.32
CA ASP A 288 -29.78 40.96 -44.05
C ASP A 288 -30.19 42.43 -43.80
N LEU A 289 -30.09 42.91 -42.56
CA LEU A 289 -30.32 44.33 -42.22
C LEU A 289 -29.33 45.26 -42.90
N LYS A 290 -28.05 44.90 -42.93
CA LYS A 290 -27.00 45.68 -43.59
C LYS A 290 -27.25 45.78 -45.10
N ASP A 291 -27.64 44.68 -45.73
CA ASP A 291 -27.98 44.64 -47.14
C ASP A 291 -29.24 45.49 -47.43
N ASN A 292 -30.26 45.44 -46.57
CA ASN A 292 -31.45 46.29 -46.69
C ASN A 292 -31.13 47.79 -46.56
N ILE A 293 -30.32 48.18 -45.58
CA ILE A 293 -29.89 49.58 -45.40
C ILE A 293 -29.11 50.04 -46.63
N THR A 294 -28.18 49.20 -47.12
CA THR A 294 -27.31 49.55 -48.24
C THR A 294 -28.07 49.62 -49.55
N ASN A 295 -28.83 48.58 -49.88
CA ASN A 295 -29.43 48.41 -51.21
C ASN A 295 -30.75 49.18 -51.38
N THR A 296 -31.48 49.43 -50.30
CA THR A 296 -32.78 50.11 -50.39
C THR A 296 -32.64 51.54 -49.91
N LEU A 297 -32.29 51.74 -48.64
CA LEU A 297 -32.37 53.06 -48.04
C LEU A 297 -31.32 54.04 -48.60
N ILE A 298 -30.05 53.62 -48.65
CA ILE A 298 -28.97 54.49 -49.16
C ILE A 298 -29.16 54.77 -50.65
N ILE A 299 -29.50 53.76 -51.45
CA ILE A 299 -29.73 53.93 -52.90
C ILE A 299 -30.92 54.86 -53.15
N ASP A 300 -32.02 54.71 -52.42
CA ASP A 300 -33.20 55.56 -52.61
C ASP A 300 -32.94 57.00 -52.18
N LEU A 301 -32.23 57.21 -51.06
CA LEU A 301 -31.76 58.54 -50.66
C LEU A 301 -30.83 59.17 -51.70
N GLN A 302 -29.94 58.39 -52.32
CA GLN A 302 -29.08 58.88 -53.40
C GLN A 302 -29.88 59.27 -54.64
N LYS A 303 -30.92 58.50 -55.01
CA LYS A 303 -31.82 58.86 -56.12
C LYS A 303 -32.58 60.16 -55.83
N GLU A 304 -33.10 60.33 -54.62
CA GLU A 304 -33.78 61.56 -54.21
C GLU A 304 -32.83 62.76 -54.25
N LEU A 305 -31.61 62.62 -53.72
CA LEU A 305 -30.57 63.65 -53.79
C LEU A 305 -30.24 64.03 -55.23
N TYR A 306 -30.13 63.05 -56.13
CA TYR A 306 -29.90 63.31 -57.54
C TYR A 306 -31.04 64.10 -58.17
N LYS A 307 -32.30 63.75 -57.87
CA LYS A 307 -33.49 64.44 -58.37
C LYS A 307 -33.52 65.90 -57.89
N ILE A 308 -33.31 66.14 -56.59
CA ILE A 308 -33.21 67.48 -56.02
C ILE A 308 -32.09 68.28 -56.69
N LYS A 309 -30.91 67.67 -56.90
CA LYS A 309 -29.79 68.31 -57.58
C LYS A 309 -30.14 68.70 -59.03
N THR A 310 -30.87 67.86 -59.76
CA THR A 310 -31.33 68.19 -61.11
C THR A 310 -32.35 69.32 -61.13
N ASP A 311 -33.28 69.35 -60.17
CA ASP A 311 -34.28 70.43 -60.04
C ASP A 311 -33.62 71.76 -59.69
N ILE A 312 -32.67 71.77 -58.75
CA ILE A 312 -31.86 72.95 -58.43
C ILE A 312 -31.13 73.46 -59.68
N ASN A 313 -30.48 72.58 -60.43
CA ASN A 313 -29.77 72.98 -61.66
C ASN A 313 -30.71 73.56 -62.72
N LYS A 314 -31.92 73.00 -62.87
CA LYS A 314 -32.96 73.54 -63.77
C LYS A 314 -33.41 74.92 -63.32
N ASN A 315 -33.62 75.12 -62.01
CA ASN A 315 -33.97 76.41 -61.44
C ASN A 315 -32.87 77.45 -61.61
N ILE A 316 -31.59 77.08 -61.40
CA ILE A 316 -30.43 77.95 -61.67
C ILE A 316 -30.42 78.38 -63.15
N LYS A 317 -30.66 77.45 -64.08
CA LYS A 317 -30.74 77.74 -65.52
C LYS A 317 -31.90 78.70 -65.85
N ASN A 318 -33.06 78.51 -65.21
CA ASN A 318 -34.21 79.41 -65.36
C ASN A 318 -33.89 80.83 -64.84
N ILE A 319 -33.25 80.94 -63.67
CA ILE A 319 -32.82 82.24 -63.10
C ILE A 319 -31.82 82.94 -64.03
N LYS A 320 -30.83 82.21 -64.57
CA LYS A 320 -29.90 82.75 -65.57
C LYS A 320 -30.64 83.28 -66.81
N ASN A 321 -31.61 82.51 -67.32
CA ASN A 321 -32.42 82.92 -68.47
C ASN A 321 -33.24 84.19 -68.21
N ILE A 322 -33.85 84.32 -67.02
CA ILE A 322 -34.59 85.52 -66.62
C ILE A 322 -33.67 86.74 -66.60
N ASN A 323 -32.48 86.62 -65.99
CA ASN A 323 -31.49 87.70 -65.98
C ASN A 323 -31.03 88.09 -67.40
N THR A 324 -30.82 87.13 -68.30
CA THR A 324 -30.42 87.43 -69.68
C THR A 324 -31.53 88.03 -70.54
N LYS A 325 -32.81 87.78 -70.24
CA LYS A 325 -33.94 88.36 -71.01
C LYS A 325 -34.35 89.72 -70.50
N ASN A 326 -34.43 89.91 -69.20
CA ASN A 326 -34.99 91.14 -68.63
C ASN A 326 -33.96 92.28 -68.57
N SER A 327 -32.65 91.97 -68.44
CA SER A 327 -31.61 93.00 -68.37
C SER A 327 -31.51 93.85 -69.66
N PRO A 328 -31.47 93.27 -70.87
CA PRO A 328 -31.42 94.06 -72.11
C PRO A 328 -32.73 94.79 -72.40
N GLU A 329 -33.86 94.23 -71.98
CA GLU A 329 -35.18 94.81 -72.22
C GLU A 329 -35.45 96.03 -71.32
N LEU A 330 -34.98 96.01 -70.08
CA LEU A 330 -34.95 97.19 -69.20
C LEU A 330 -33.99 98.26 -69.74
N GLU A 331 -32.82 97.86 -70.22
CA GLU A 331 -31.82 98.78 -70.76
C GLU A 331 -32.33 99.47 -72.04
N LYS A 332 -33.11 98.75 -72.86
CA LYS A 332 -33.78 99.30 -74.05
C LYS A 332 -34.90 100.28 -73.69
N LYS A 333 -35.77 99.92 -72.72
CA LYS A 333 -36.80 100.84 -72.19
C LYS A 333 -36.20 102.10 -71.58
N TYR A 334 -35.08 101.98 -70.88
CA TYR A 334 -34.38 103.12 -70.30
C TYR A 334 -33.86 104.06 -71.40
N LYS A 335 -33.28 103.52 -72.49
CA LYS A 335 -32.83 104.32 -73.64
C LYS A 335 -33.99 105.00 -74.38
N GLU A 336 -35.12 104.32 -74.58
CA GLU A 336 -36.32 104.91 -75.20
C GLU A 336 -36.88 106.07 -74.38
N LEU A 337 -37.01 105.89 -73.05
CA LEU A 337 -37.53 106.93 -72.16
C LEU A 337 -36.60 108.16 -72.13
N ASN A 338 -35.29 107.94 -72.16
CA ASN A 338 -34.30 109.01 -72.19
C ASN A 338 -34.35 109.80 -73.52
N ASN A 339 -34.59 109.13 -74.65
CA ASN A 339 -34.78 109.80 -75.94
C ASN A 339 -36.07 110.64 -75.98
N GLN A 340 -37.17 110.12 -75.43
CA GLN A 340 -38.43 110.86 -75.32
C GLN A 340 -38.30 112.13 -74.47
N TYR A 341 -37.52 112.06 -73.39
CA TYR A 341 -37.22 113.22 -72.55
C TYR A 341 -36.50 114.32 -73.35
N LYS A 342 -35.53 113.92 -74.18
CA LYS A 342 -34.75 114.83 -75.02
C LYS A 342 -35.59 115.54 -76.09
N GLU A 343 -36.50 114.81 -76.75
CA GLU A 343 -37.43 115.43 -77.72
C GLU A 343 -38.39 116.44 -77.09
N LEU A 344 -38.84 116.19 -75.85
CA LEU A 344 -39.69 117.12 -75.11
C LEU A 344 -38.93 118.39 -74.71
N GLU A 345 -37.67 118.24 -74.32
CA GLU A 345 -36.76 119.35 -73.99
C GLU A 345 -36.52 120.26 -75.21
N ASP A 346 -36.29 119.68 -76.39
CA ASP A 346 -36.11 120.43 -77.64
C ASP A 346 -37.39 121.19 -78.05
N LYS A 347 -38.57 120.56 -77.93
CA LYS A 347 -39.87 121.21 -78.20
C LYS A 347 -40.17 122.35 -77.23
N LEU A 348 -39.77 122.22 -75.96
CA LEU A 348 -39.92 123.27 -74.96
C LEU A 348 -39.05 124.49 -75.32
N ASN A 349 -37.79 124.26 -75.72
CA ASN A 349 -36.89 125.32 -76.15
C ASN A 349 -37.38 126.05 -77.41
N GLU A 350 -37.98 125.33 -78.37
CA GLU A 350 -38.57 125.94 -79.56
C GLU A 350 -39.78 126.84 -79.21
N SER A 351 -40.61 126.42 -78.26
CA SER A 351 -41.74 127.20 -77.74
C SER A 351 -41.29 128.47 -77.02
N ILE A 352 -40.23 128.38 -76.19
CA ILE A 352 -39.63 129.55 -75.53
C ILE A 352 -39.14 130.56 -76.57
N THR A 353 -38.48 130.08 -77.63
CA THR A 353 -37.96 130.94 -78.71
C THR A 353 -39.09 131.66 -79.47
N LYS A 354 -40.18 130.95 -79.80
CA LYS A 354 -41.39 131.54 -80.40
C LYS A 354 -42.07 132.55 -79.48
N THR A 355 -42.11 132.28 -78.18
CA THR A 355 -42.72 133.18 -77.20
C THR A 355 -41.94 134.49 -77.10
N THR A 356 -40.60 134.44 -77.10
CA THR A 356 -39.73 135.62 -77.10
C THR A 356 -39.94 136.45 -78.38
N TYR A 357 -40.04 135.80 -79.54
CA TYR A 357 -40.33 136.46 -80.83
C TYR A 357 -41.68 137.19 -80.84
N TYR A 358 -42.75 136.56 -80.36
CA TYR A 358 -44.07 137.21 -80.27
C TYR A 358 -44.10 138.35 -79.24
N LYS A 359 -43.29 138.27 -78.18
CA LYS A 359 -43.14 139.34 -77.19
C LYS A 359 -42.47 140.58 -77.81
N GLU A 360 -41.47 140.40 -78.66
CA GLU A 360 -40.82 141.49 -79.41
C GLU A 360 -41.75 142.13 -80.46
N ILE A 361 -42.58 141.33 -81.14
CA ILE A 361 -43.59 141.84 -82.08
C ILE A 361 -44.65 142.66 -81.33
N SER A 362 -45.13 142.16 -80.19
CA SER A 362 -46.09 142.85 -79.32
C SER A 362 -45.56 144.22 -78.86
N GLU A 363 -44.30 144.31 -78.43
CA GLU A 363 -43.64 145.57 -78.07
C GLU A 363 -43.53 146.54 -79.27
N LYS A 364 -43.18 146.05 -80.47
CA LYS A 364 -43.14 146.87 -81.70
C LYS A 364 -44.52 147.39 -82.11
N LEU A 365 -45.57 146.57 -81.96
CA LEU A 365 -46.95 146.97 -82.28
C LEU A 365 -47.51 147.98 -81.27
N LYS A 366 -47.18 147.81 -79.98
CA LYS A 366 -47.54 148.75 -78.92
C LYS A 366 -46.93 150.14 -79.17
N ASN A 367 -45.67 150.19 -79.63
CA ASN A 367 -45.00 151.42 -80.03
C ASN A 367 -45.57 152.04 -81.32
N TYR A 368 -46.16 151.26 -82.22
CA TYR A 368 -46.82 151.76 -83.43
C TYR A 368 -48.19 152.38 -83.13
N ILE A 369 -48.97 151.78 -82.23
CA ILE A 369 -50.29 152.30 -81.81
C ILE A 369 -50.15 153.60 -81.00
N LEU A 370 -49.09 153.72 -80.18
CA LEU A 370 -48.81 154.95 -79.41
C LEU A 370 -48.30 156.13 -80.27
N LYS A 371 -47.92 155.90 -81.54
CA LYS A 371 -47.37 156.95 -82.43
C LYS A 371 -48.39 157.62 -83.35
N ASN A 372 -49.64 157.15 -83.39
CA ASN A 372 -50.71 157.66 -84.26
C ASN A 372 -51.88 158.29 -83.47
N GLN A 373 -51.62 158.78 -82.25
CA GLN A 373 -52.59 159.48 -81.40
C GLN A 373 -52.26 160.99 -81.22
N GLU A 374 -51.62 161.64 -82.20
CA GLU A 374 -51.52 163.11 -82.30
C GLU A 374 -51.96 163.61 -83.68
#